data_AF-Q1N6C3-F1
#
_entry.id   AF-Q1N6C3-F1
#
_cell.length_a   1.000
_cell.length_b   1.000
_cell.length_c   1.000
_cell.angle_alpha   90.00
_cell.angle_beta   90.00
_cell.angle_gamma   90.00
#
_symmetry.space_group_name_H-M   'P 1'
#
loop_
_entity.id
_entity.type
_entity.pdbx_description
1 polymer ?
#
loop_
_entity_poly.entity_id
_entity_poly.type
_entity_poly.pdbx_seq_one_letter_code
_entity_poly.pdbx_strand_id
1 'polypeptide(L)'
;MGQGKRKQEVKSNITDNQSAKMTTSKGTIQGYNGVATVDKKHQIIIDAQAFGEGQEHHTLRPILEKVQDRYKRIGISNNIYKKKTIVTADTGFANEANMKYLHESGINAYVPDNHFRSRDPKFAEQKKKYGKRHQNEKKKGSVRNVIPPSEFNFDPVNLVCVCPAGETLSYQNTRISDSGAPKAFFNGRIMQCRNCELKTKCMQNPASADHRKGSGRQVSFTLSHKRGPTYTDWMKHRVDSKEGKQIYSHRMSVVEPVFANIGTNKGLNRFSLRGKDKVESQWQLYCMVHNIEKLTNYGQLSH
;
A
#
# COMPACT_ATOMS: atom_id res chain seq x y z
N MET A 1 16.74 -12.67 -1.46
CA MET A 1 16.24 -12.15 -2.75
C MET A 1 14.91 -11.44 -2.48
N GLY A 2 14.78 -10.17 -2.86
CA GLY A 2 13.53 -9.41 -2.63
C GLY A 2 12.38 -9.99 -3.46
N GLN A 3 11.18 -10.06 -2.90
CA GLN A 3 9.99 -10.53 -3.61
C GLN A 3 9.31 -9.34 -4.29
N GLY A 4 9.31 -9.34 -5.62
CA GLY A 4 8.59 -8.36 -6.43
C GLY A 4 7.17 -8.82 -6.76
N LYS A 5 6.29 -7.87 -7.12
CA LYS A 5 4.92 -8.16 -7.59
C LYS A 5 4.85 -9.05 -8.84
N ARG A 6 5.95 -9.18 -9.58
CA ARG A 6 6.11 -10.11 -10.72
C ARG A 6 7.13 -11.19 -10.33
N LYS A 7 6.92 -12.44 -10.78
CA LYS A 7 7.89 -13.55 -10.70
C LYS A 7 9.12 -13.35 -11.62
N GLN A 8 9.59 -12.11 -11.74
CA GLN A 8 10.85 -11.79 -12.40
C GLN A 8 11.87 -11.45 -11.34
N GLU A 9 13.13 -11.76 -11.63
CA GLU A 9 14.26 -11.39 -10.78
C GLU A 9 14.21 -9.89 -10.49
N VAL A 10 14.03 -9.54 -9.22
CA VAL A 10 14.07 -8.15 -8.80
C VAL A 10 15.50 -7.68 -8.96
N LYS A 11 15.72 -6.62 -9.75
CA LYS A 11 17.05 -5.99 -9.89
C LYS A 11 17.62 -5.70 -8.49
N SER A 12 18.53 -6.55 -8.03
CA SER A 12 19.19 -6.42 -6.74
C SER A 12 20.38 -5.47 -6.85
N ASN A 13 20.68 -4.77 -5.78
CA ASN A 13 21.93 -4.03 -5.71
C ASN A 13 23.09 -5.03 -5.59
N ILE A 14 24.09 -4.89 -6.46
CA ILE A 14 25.28 -5.77 -6.52
C ILE A 14 26.01 -5.80 -5.17
N THR A 15 26.05 -4.65 -4.48
CA THR A 15 26.81 -4.47 -3.23
C THR A 15 25.96 -4.62 -1.96
N ASP A 16 24.64 -4.68 -2.09
CA ASP A 16 23.70 -4.81 -0.98
C ASP A 16 22.39 -5.45 -1.46
N ASN A 17 22.46 -6.74 -1.74
CA ASN A 17 21.38 -7.51 -2.39
C ASN A 17 20.08 -7.59 -1.58
N GLN A 18 20.15 -7.31 -0.28
CA GLN A 18 19.02 -7.32 0.64
C GLN A 18 18.34 -5.95 0.77
N SER A 19 18.92 -4.88 0.20
CA SER A 19 18.32 -3.54 0.18
C SER A 19 17.28 -3.38 -0.95
N ALA A 20 16.37 -2.41 -0.82
CA ALA A 20 15.37 -2.09 -1.85
C ALA A 20 15.44 -0.63 -2.33
N LYS A 21 14.92 -0.42 -3.53
CA LYS A 21 14.60 0.91 -4.06
C LYS A 21 13.32 1.43 -3.39
N MET A 22 13.45 2.51 -2.65
CA MET A 22 12.37 3.19 -1.94
C MET A 22 12.08 4.52 -2.61
N THR A 23 10.82 4.74 -3.00
CA THR A 23 10.40 6.01 -3.60
C THR A 23 10.12 7.03 -2.50
N THR A 24 10.84 8.15 -2.54
CA THR A 24 10.64 9.30 -1.65
C THR A 24 10.12 10.50 -2.46
N SER A 25 9.67 11.55 -1.78
CA SER A 25 9.28 12.81 -2.45
C SER A 25 10.42 13.48 -3.22
N LYS A 26 11.69 13.16 -2.89
CA LYS A 26 12.89 13.73 -3.50
C LYS A 26 13.56 12.80 -4.51
N GLY A 27 12.92 11.68 -4.86
CA GLY A 27 13.46 10.68 -5.79
C GLY A 27 13.52 9.27 -5.19
N THR A 28 14.15 8.34 -5.91
CA THR A 28 14.30 6.95 -5.47
C THR A 28 15.64 6.77 -4.76
N ILE A 29 15.62 6.26 -3.54
CA ILE A 29 16.82 5.91 -2.76
C ILE A 29 16.93 4.39 -2.63
N GLN A 30 18.15 3.86 -2.52
CA GLN A 30 18.36 2.46 -2.14
C GLN A 30 18.55 2.39 -0.62
N GLY A 31 17.83 1.50 0.06
CA GLY A 31 17.97 1.37 1.51
C GLY A 31 17.04 0.33 2.13
N TYR A 32 16.82 0.51 3.43
CA TYR A 32 15.95 -0.31 4.26
C TYR A 32 14.91 0.58 4.94
N ASN A 33 13.78 -0.01 5.29
CA ASN A 33 12.74 0.59 6.10
C ASN A 33 12.83 0.09 7.54
N GLY A 34 12.94 1.00 8.50
CA GLY A 34 12.93 0.68 9.92
C GLY A 34 11.50 0.62 10.44
N VAL A 35 11.04 -0.56 10.83
CA VAL A 35 9.71 -0.77 11.38
C VAL A 35 9.83 -1.00 12.89
N ALA A 36 8.97 -0.35 13.67
CA ALA A 36 8.87 -0.53 15.11
C ALA A 36 7.44 -0.90 15.52
N THR A 37 7.32 -1.78 16.51
CA THR A 37 6.08 -2.06 17.24
C THR A 37 6.17 -1.40 18.60
N VAL A 38 5.17 -0.59 18.93
CA VAL A 38 5.20 0.31 20.10
C VAL A 38 3.98 0.07 20.98
N ASP A 39 4.17 0.04 22.29
CA ASP A 39 3.06 -0.04 23.23
C ASP A 39 2.32 1.31 23.35
N LYS A 40 0.99 1.27 23.51
CA LYS A 40 0.17 2.49 23.60
C LYS A 40 0.39 3.27 24.90
N LYS A 41 0.59 2.59 26.03
CA LYS A 41 0.53 3.20 27.37
C LYS A 41 1.78 4.03 27.65
N HIS A 42 2.95 3.50 27.30
CA HIS A 42 4.23 4.09 27.68
C HIS A 42 5.12 4.44 26.48
N GLN A 43 4.69 4.18 25.24
CA GLN A 43 5.48 4.44 24.03
C GLN A 43 6.82 3.66 24.00
N ILE A 44 6.89 2.53 24.69
CA ILE A 44 8.00 1.59 24.68
C ILE A 44 7.94 0.75 23.41
N ILE A 45 9.07 0.68 22.73
CA ILE A 45 9.25 -0.16 21.55
C ILE A 45 9.44 -1.60 22.00
N ILE A 46 8.51 -2.48 21.63
CA ILE A 46 8.54 -3.91 22.00
C ILE A 46 9.20 -4.78 20.93
N ASP A 47 9.26 -4.30 19.69
CA ASP A 47 9.97 -4.95 18.59
C ASP A 47 10.43 -3.93 17.54
N ALA A 48 11.58 -4.18 16.92
CA ALA A 48 12.19 -3.30 15.93
C ALA A 48 12.96 -4.12 14.88
N GLN A 49 12.65 -3.91 13.60
CA GLN A 49 13.19 -4.69 12.48
C GLN A 49 13.46 -3.80 11.26
N ALA A 50 14.50 -4.14 10.49
CA ALA A 50 14.81 -3.46 9.24
C ALA A 50 14.44 -4.34 8.03
N PHE A 51 13.70 -3.76 7.08
CA PHE A 51 13.24 -4.46 5.89
C PHE A 51 13.76 -3.77 4.63
N GLY A 52 14.51 -4.49 3.80
CA GLY A 52 14.95 -3.98 2.51
C GLY A 52 13.93 -4.30 1.42
N GLU A 53 12.68 -3.93 1.65
CA GLU A 53 11.57 -4.10 0.71
C GLU A 53 10.78 -2.78 0.62
N GLY A 54 10.51 -2.32 -0.60
CA GLY A 54 9.85 -1.03 -0.83
C GLY A 54 8.33 -1.02 -0.58
N GLN A 55 7.73 -2.19 -0.36
CA GLN A 55 6.32 -2.35 0.01
C GLN A 55 6.28 -3.23 1.27
N GLU A 56 5.75 -2.69 2.38
CA GLU A 56 5.63 -3.38 3.69
C GLU A 56 4.58 -4.52 3.68
N HIS A 57 4.13 -4.93 2.50
CA HIS A 57 2.99 -5.83 2.35
C HIS A 57 3.25 -7.23 2.90
N HIS A 58 4.51 -7.68 2.97
CA HIS A 58 4.87 -9.00 3.50
C HIS A 58 5.39 -8.98 4.94
N THR A 59 5.50 -7.80 5.57
CA THR A 59 6.23 -7.66 6.84
C THR A 59 5.32 -7.75 8.06
N LEU A 60 4.01 -7.49 7.94
CA LEU A 60 3.08 -7.49 9.07
C LEU A 60 3.05 -8.82 9.82
N ARG A 61 2.85 -9.92 9.10
CA ARG A 61 2.77 -11.25 9.68
C ARG A 61 4.06 -11.64 10.43
N PRO A 62 5.27 -11.54 9.81
CA PRO A 62 6.53 -11.78 10.51
C PRO A 62 6.71 -10.94 11.77
N ILE A 63 6.29 -9.67 11.77
CA ILE A 63 6.36 -8.81 12.96
C ILE A 63 5.45 -9.34 14.07
N LEU A 64 4.19 -9.66 13.74
CA LEU A 64 3.24 -10.13 14.73
C LEU A 64 3.63 -11.49 15.33
N GLU A 65 4.17 -12.39 14.50
CA GLU A 65 4.72 -13.68 14.94
C GLU A 65 5.91 -13.47 15.88
N LYS A 66 6.90 -12.63 15.51
CA LYS A 66 8.05 -12.34 16.39
C LYS A 66 7.64 -11.71 17.72
N VAL A 67 6.67 -10.79 17.72
CA VAL A 67 6.15 -10.20 18.96
C VAL A 67 5.53 -11.28 19.84
N GLN A 68 4.70 -12.17 19.27
CA GLN A 68 4.11 -13.27 20.02
C GLN A 68 5.18 -14.21 20.60
N ASP A 69 6.17 -14.61 19.79
CA ASP A 69 7.23 -15.50 20.23
C ASP A 69 8.10 -14.87 21.31
N ARG A 70 8.36 -13.56 21.22
CA ARG A 70 9.02 -12.79 22.28
C ARG A 70 8.24 -12.88 23.59
N TYR A 71 6.93 -12.60 23.56
CA TYR A 71 6.07 -12.64 24.76
C TYR A 71 5.96 -14.03 25.38
N LYS A 72 5.95 -15.09 24.55
CA LYS A 72 6.02 -16.48 25.00
C LYS A 72 7.35 -16.78 25.68
N ARG A 73 8.46 -16.45 25.01
CA ARG A 73 9.82 -16.75 25.48
C ARG A 73 10.15 -16.11 26.82
N ILE A 74 9.64 -14.90 27.07
CA ILE A 74 9.83 -14.17 28.34
C ILE A 74 8.76 -14.49 29.39
N GLY A 75 7.81 -15.40 29.10
CA GLY A 75 6.81 -15.85 30.07
C GLY A 75 5.67 -14.87 30.38
N ILE A 76 5.52 -13.76 29.64
CA ILE A 76 4.47 -12.75 29.91
C ILE A 76 3.10 -13.22 29.40
N SER A 77 3.04 -13.83 28.22
CA SER A 77 1.78 -14.34 27.66
C SER A 77 2.01 -15.37 26.58
N ASN A 78 1.26 -16.48 26.64
CA ASN A 78 1.27 -17.51 25.59
C ASN A 78 0.67 -17.02 24.27
N ASN A 79 -0.29 -16.10 24.33
CA ASN A 79 -0.85 -15.45 23.15
C ASN A 79 -1.32 -14.06 23.52
N ILE A 80 -0.56 -13.04 23.11
CA ILE A 80 -0.90 -11.63 23.37
C ILE A 80 -2.20 -11.23 22.65
N TYR A 81 -2.43 -11.73 21.44
CA TYR A 81 -3.57 -11.33 20.60
C TYR A 81 -4.92 -11.87 21.07
N LYS A 82 -4.95 -12.95 21.88
CA LYS A 82 -6.18 -13.46 22.50
C LYS A 82 -6.65 -12.64 23.71
N LYS A 83 -5.78 -11.83 24.33
CA LYS A 83 -6.07 -11.07 25.56
C LYS A 83 -6.57 -9.64 25.28
N LYS A 84 -7.57 -9.48 24.40
CA LYS A 84 -8.13 -8.17 24.00
C LYS A 84 -7.12 -7.15 23.43
N THR A 85 -5.92 -7.58 23.04
CA THR A 85 -4.92 -6.68 22.45
C THR A 85 -5.40 -6.16 21.10
N ILE A 86 -5.34 -4.84 20.95
CA ILE A 86 -5.67 -4.16 19.71
C ILE A 86 -4.38 -3.86 18.96
N VAL A 87 -4.31 -4.25 17.69
CA VAL A 87 -3.18 -3.97 16.81
C VAL A 87 -3.56 -2.89 15.80
N THR A 88 -2.78 -1.82 15.73
CA THR A 88 -2.93 -0.80 14.67
C THR A 88 -1.70 -0.79 13.79
N ALA A 89 -1.88 -0.72 12.48
CA ALA A 89 -0.76 -0.62 11.53
C ALA A 89 -1.01 0.46 10.48
N ASP A 90 0.06 0.91 9.84
CA ASP A 90 0.01 1.92 8.79
C ASP A 90 -0.67 1.44 7.50
N THR A 91 -1.05 2.40 6.65
CA THR A 91 -1.63 2.10 5.34
C THR A 91 -0.67 1.33 4.43
N GLY A 92 0.64 1.38 4.70
CA GLY A 92 1.65 0.56 4.02
C GLY A 92 1.46 -0.95 4.21
N PHE A 93 0.81 -1.37 5.30
CA PHE A 93 0.51 -2.78 5.57
C PHE A 93 -0.82 -3.24 4.95
N ALA A 94 -1.57 -2.35 4.30
CA ALA A 94 -2.89 -2.66 3.77
C ALA A 94 -2.84 -3.48 2.47
N ASN A 95 -3.06 -4.79 2.58
CA ASN A 95 -3.28 -5.69 1.44
C ASN A 95 -4.15 -6.89 1.84
N GLU A 96 -4.68 -7.58 0.83
CA GLU A 96 -5.60 -8.70 1.02
C GLU A 96 -5.00 -9.87 1.81
N ALA A 97 -3.73 -10.21 1.58
CA ALA A 97 -3.06 -11.31 2.28
C ALA A 97 -2.91 -11.04 3.79
N ASN A 98 -2.55 -9.81 4.15
CA ASN A 98 -2.47 -9.37 5.55
C ASN A 98 -3.85 -9.34 6.19
N MET A 99 -4.88 -8.83 5.49
CA MET A 99 -6.24 -8.82 6.04
C MET A 99 -6.79 -10.22 6.24
N LYS A 100 -6.52 -11.14 5.30
CA LYS A 100 -6.84 -12.55 5.43
C LYS A 100 -6.18 -13.15 6.67
N TYR A 101 -4.87 -12.94 6.85
CA TYR A 101 -4.13 -13.43 8.01
C TYR A 101 -4.71 -12.92 9.34
N LEU A 102 -5.00 -11.61 9.43
CA LEU A 102 -5.56 -11.00 10.63
C LEU A 102 -6.95 -11.57 10.95
N HIS A 103 -7.78 -11.77 9.93
CA HIS A 103 -9.12 -12.33 10.06
C HIS A 103 -9.08 -13.79 10.52
N GLU A 104 -8.36 -14.65 9.79
CA GLU A 104 -8.26 -16.08 10.08
C GLU A 104 -7.58 -16.37 11.42
N SER A 105 -6.63 -15.52 11.83
CA SER A 105 -5.95 -15.65 13.13
C SER A 105 -6.76 -15.06 14.29
N GLY A 106 -7.92 -14.44 14.04
CA GLY A 106 -8.74 -13.80 15.07
C GLY A 106 -8.06 -12.62 15.76
N ILE A 107 -7.14 -11.94 15.09
CA ILE A 107 -6.39 -10.81 15.66
C ILE A 107 -7.24 -9.55 15.57
N ASN A 108 -7.50 -8.91 16.71
CA ASN A 108 -8.23 -7.64 16.74
C ASN A 108 -7.35 -6.49 16.21
N ALA A 109 -7.42 -6.26 14.90
CA ALA A 109 -6.58 -5.28 14.21
C ALA A 109 -7.38 -4.21 13.46
N TYR A 110 -6.72 -3.06 13.26
CA TYR A 110 -7.20 -1.91 12.50
C TYR A 110 -6.09 -1.40 11.58
N VAL A 111 -6.23 -1.64 10.28
CA VAL A 111 -5.24 -1.27 9.25
C VAL A 111 -5.98 -0.56 8.10
N PRO A 112 -5.90 0.77 7.99
CA PRO A 112 -6.61 1.51 6.95
C PRO A 112 -5.98 1.31 5.58
N ASP A 113 -6.79 1.41 4.53
CA ASP A 113 -6.28 1.55 3.17
C ASP A 113 -5.89 3.00 2.83
N ASN A 114 -5.28 3.20 1.66
CA ASN A 114 -4.85 4.53 1.19
C ASN A 114 -6.03 5.51 0.94
N HIS A 115 -7.27 5.01 0.89
CA HIS A 115 -8.48 5.81 0.64
C HIS A 115 -9.26 6.12 1.92
N PHE A 116 -8.79 5.66 3.09
CA PHE A 116 -9.43 5.88 4.39
C PHE A 116 -9.74 7.36 4.64
N ARG A 117 -8.75 8.24 4.43
CA ARG A 117 -8.96 9.69 4.62
C ARG A 117 -9.99 10.27 3.65
N SER A 118 -10.05 9.81 2.41
CA SER A 118 -11.03 10.31 1.44
C SER A 118 -12.47 9.88 1.74
N ARG A 119 -12.66 8.81 2.51
CA ARG A 119 -13.99 8.34 2.91
C ARG A 119 -14.52 9.03 4.16
N ASP A 120 -13.68 9.75 4.92
CA ASP A 120 -14.13 10.49 6.10
C ASP A 120 -14.62 11.90 5.71
N PRO A 121 -15.87 12.27 6.02
CA PRO A 121 -16.40 13.61 5.76
C PRO A 121 -15.55 14.73 6.35
N LYS A 122 -14.85 14.49 7.47
CA LYS A 122 -13.98 15.49 8.12
C LYS A 122 -12.83 15.95 7.23
N PHE A 123 -12.40 15.13 6.28
CA PHE A 123 -11.30 15.46 5.37
C PHE A 123 -11.77 15.90 3.99
N ALA A 124 -13.09 16.02 3.75
CA ALA A 124 -13.64 16.41 2.45
C ALA A 124 -13.10 17.78 1.99
N GLU A 125 -12.95 18.73 2.91
CA GLU A 125 -12.46 20.08 2.63
C GLU A 125 -10.97 20.28 2.90
N GLN A 126 -10.24 19.25 3.36
CA GLN A 126 -8.84 19.37 3.75
C GLN A 126 -7.96 19.88 2.60
N LYS A 127 -8.25 19.44 1.37
CA LYS A 127 -7.53 19.86 0.15
C LYS A 127 -7.81 21.31 -0.26
N LYS A 128 -8.97 21.87 0.13
CA LYS A 128 -9.28 23.29 -0.06
C LYS A 128 -8.48 24.15 0.92
N LYS A 129 -8.40 23.72 2.19
CA LYS A 129 -7.75 24.47 3.28
C LYS A 129 -6.22 24.47 3.23
N TYR A 130 -5.59 23.32 2.96
CA TYR A 130 -4.13 23.18 3.03
C TYR A 130 -3.45 23.08 1.64
N GLY A 131 -4.22 23.27 0.57
CA GLY A 131 -3.76 23.11 -0.80
C GLY A 131 -3.47 21.65 -1.17
N LYS A 132 -3.14 21.42 -2.44
CA LYS A 132 -2.60 20.12 -2.89
C LYS A 132 -1.11 20.10 -2.55
N ARG A 133 -0.62 18.97 -2.02
CA ARG A 133 0.82 18.75 -1.81
C ARG A 133 1.56 19.12 -3.10
N HIS A 134 2.61 19.94 -3.00
CA HIS A 134 3.51 20.25 -4.13
C HIS A 134 4.08 18.93 -4.68
N GLN A 135 3.37 18.33 -5.63
CA GLN A 135 3.96 17.33 -6.48
C GLN A 135 4.82 18.14 -7.42
N ASN A 136 6.15 17.92 -7.37
CA ASN A 136 7.00 18.33 -8.48
C ASN A 136 6.28 17.89 -9.74
N GLU A 137 5.92 18.84 -10.59
CA GLU A 137 5.30 18.54 -11.87
C GLU A 137 6.27 17.60 -12.56
N LYS A 138 5.96 16.29 -12.53
CA LYS A 138 6.60 15.36 -13.45
C LYS A 138 6.34 16.02 -14.78
N LYS A 139 7.40 16.47 -15.48
CA LYS A 139 7.32 16.93 -16.87
C LYS A 139 6.42 15.90 -17.55
N LYS A 140 5.15 16.24 -17.78
CA LYS A 140 4.21 15.33 -18.40
C LYS A 140 4.74 15.23 -19.81
N GLY A 141 5.59 14.23 -20.07
CA GLY A 141 5.87 13.83 -21.44
C GLY A 141 4.50 13.72 -22.09
N SER A 142 4.28 14.50 -23.15
CA SER A 142 2.97 14.75 -23.78
C SER A 142 2.08 13.50 -23.74
N VAL A 143 1.25 13.38 -22.70
CA VAL A 143 0.26 12.32 -22.65
C VAL A 143 -0.84 12.80 -23.58
N ARG A 144 -0.86 12.27 -24.80
CA ARG A 144 -1.88 12.57 -25.79
C ARG A 144 -3.24 12.36 -25.12
N ASN A 145 -4.08 13.39 -25.09
CA ASN A 145 -5.44 13.27 -24.56
C ASN A 145 -6.25 12.41 -25.52
N VAL A 146 -6.35 11.12 -25.19
CA VAL A 146 -7.17 10.16 -25.92
C VAL A 146 -8.55 10.07 -25.30
N ILE A 147 -9.54 9.72 -26.11
CA ILE A 147 -10.92 9.49 -25.64
C ILE A 147 -10.90 8.53 -24.43
N PRO A 148 -11.36 8.92 -23.24
CA PRO A 148 -11.32 8.08 -22.05
C PRO A 148 -12.30 6.90 -22.13
N PRO A 149 -12.05 5.80 -21.39
CA PRO A 149 -13.00 4.67 -21.33
C PRO A 149 -14.41 5.06 -20.86
N SER A 150 -14.57 6.18 -20.15
CA SER A 150 -15.88 6.68 -19.70
C SER A 150 -16.80 7.13 -20.84
N GLU A 151 -16.28 7.41 -22.03
CA GLU A 151 -17.08 7.76 -23.22
C GLU A 151 -17.55 6.52 -24.00
N PHE A 152 -17.16 5.31 -23.59
CA PHE A 152 -17.59 4.07 -24.22
C PHE A 152 -18.85 3.57 -23.51
N ASN A 153 -19.83 3.13 -24.29
CA ASN A 153 -21.05 2.55 -23.74
C ASN A 153 -20.79 1.07 -23.43
N PHE A 154 -20.77 0.71 -22.15
CA PHE A 154 -20.47 -0.63 -21.69
C PHE A 154 -21.67 -1.24 -20.96
N ASP A 155 -22.18 -2.35 -21.49
CA ASP A 155 -23.16 -3.20 -20.83
C ASP A 155 -22.46 -4.29 -20.00
N PRO A 156 -22.49 -4.21 -18.66
CA PRO A 156 -21.83 -5.16 -17.78
C PRO A 156 -22.54 -6.52 -17.65
N VAL A 157 -23.80 -6.62 -18.10
CA VAL A 157 -24.60 -7.85 -18.05
C VAL A 157 -24.22 -8.73 -19.22
N ASN A 158 -24.33 -8.18 -20.44
CA ASN A 158 -24.06 -8.91 -21.69
C ASN A 158 -22.59 -8.86 -22.13
N LEU A 159 -21.74 -8.10 -21.41
CA LEU A 159 -20.33 -7.87 -21.76
C LEU A 159 -20.17 -7.31 -23.17
N VAL A 160 -21.05 -6.37 -23.54
CA VAL A 160 -21.00 -5.67 -24.82
C VAL A 160 -20.44 -4.27 -24.59
N CYS A 161 -19.50 -3.85 -25.42
CA CYS A 161 -18.91 -2.52 -25.35
C CYS A 161 -18.98 -1.86 -26.73
N VAL A 162 -19.56 -0.67 -26.80
CA VAL A 162 -19.69 0.14 -28.01
C VAL A 162 -18.82 1.39 -27.86
N CYS A 163 -17.99 1.64 -28.87
CA CYS A 163 -17.14 2.82 -28.90
C CYS A 163 -17.91 4.11 -29.25
N PRO A 164 -17.32 5.30 -29.03
CA PRO A 164 -17.92 6.57 -29.46
C PRO A 164 -18.21 6.69 -30.96
N ALA A 165 -17.57 5.87 -31.81
CA ALA A 165 -17.85 5.81 -33.25
C ALA A 165 -19.00 4.84 -33.62
N GLY A 166 -19.70 4.27 -32.63
CA GLY A 166 -20.83 3.34 -32.84
C GLY A 166 -20.44 1.88 -33.08
N GLU A 167 -19.15 1.57 -33.25
CA GLU A 167 -18.68 0.20 -33.48
C GLU A 167 -18.59 -0.62 -32.19
N THR A 168 -18.95 -1.91 -32.27
CA THR A 168 -18.86 -2.85 -31.14
C THR A 168 -17.44 -3.43 -31.02
N LEU A 169 -16.87 -3.40 -29.82
CA LEU A 169 -15.55 -3.97 -29.52
C LEU A 169 -15.65 -5.48 -29.27
N SER A 170 -14.58 -6.20 -29.62
CA SER A 170 -14.44 -7.62 -29.29
C SER A 170 -14.07 -7.80 -27.82
N TYR A 171 -14.93 -8.49 -27.07
CA TYR A 171 -14.60 -9.00 -25.74
C TYR A 171 -13.41 -9.96 -25.83
N GLN A 172 -12.42 -9.77 -24.95
CA GLN A 172 -11.20 -10.58 -24.92
C GLN A 172 -11.25 -11.60 -23.79
N ASN A 173 -11.34 -11.11 -22.56
CA ASN A 173 -11.42 -11.92 -21.36
C ASN A 173 -11.83 -11.05 -20.16
N THR A 174 -12.17 -11.74 -19.07
CA THR A 174 -12.30 -11.13 -17.75
C THR A 174 -11.16 -11.68 -16.89
N ARG A 175 -10.41 -10.77 -16.24
CA ARG A 175 -9.35 -11.15 -15.31
C ARG A 175 -9.65 -10.59 -13.94
N ILE A 176 -9.38 -11.36 -12.90
CA ILE A 176 -9.46 -10.88 -11.53
C ILE A 176 -8.32 -9.90 -11.30
N SER A 177 -8.65 -8.69 -10.88
CA SER A 177 -7.65 -7.70 -10.50
C SER A 177 -7.10 -8.00 -9.11
N ASP A 178 -5.95 -7.41 -8.75
CA ASP A 178 -5.34 -7.58 -7.42
C ASP A 178 -6.28 -7.18 -6.27
N SER A 179 -7.29 -6.36 -6.55
CA SER A 179 -8.32 -5.95 -5.58
C SER A 179 -9.51 -6.92 -5.50
N GLY A 180 -9.42 -8.09 -6.16
CA GLY A 180 -10.48 -9.10 -6.20
C GLY A 180 -11.64 -8.76 -7.15
N ALA A 181 -11.66 -7.57 -7.74
CA ALA A 181 -12.73 -7.19 -8.67
C ALA A 181 -12.46 -7.77 -10.06
N PRO A 182 -13.44 -8.44 -10.69
CA PRO A 182 -13.29 -8.86 -12.08
C PRO A 182 -13.19 -7.64 -13.00
N LYS A 183 -12.28 -7.67 -13.95
CA LYS A 183 -12.09 -6.61 -14.95
C LYS A 183 -12.27 -7.20 -16.34
N ALA A 184 -13.24 -6.69 -17.08
CA ALA A 184 -13.50 -7.07 -18.47
C ALA A 184 -12.59 -6.27 -19.42
N PHE A 185 -11.96 -6.96 -20.37
CA PHE A 185 -11.06 -6.37 -21.36
C PHE A 185 -11.67 -6.45 -22.76
N PHE A 186 -11.59 -5.34 -23.48
CA PHE A 186 -12.14 -5.18 -24.82
C PHE A 186 -11.07 -4.66 -25.78
N ASN A 187 -11.15 -5.13 -27.02
CA ASN A 187 -10.28 -4.69 -28.10
C ASN A 187 -11.12 -4.34 -29.32
N GLY A 188 -10.93 -3.13 -29.85
CA GLY A 188 -11.49 -2.72 -31.13
C GLY A 188 -10.94 -3.57 -32.27
N ARG A 189 -11.78 -3.91 -33.24
CA ARG A 189 -11.32 -4.68 -34.41
C ARG A 189 -10.40 -3.80 -35.23
N ILE A 190 -9.27 -4.36 -35.67
CA ILE A 190 -8.21 -3.60 -36.35
C ILE A 190 -8.76 -2.91 -37.60
N MET A 191 -9.60 -3.58 -38.39
CA MET A 191 -10.19 -3.01 -39.61
C MET A 191 -11.12 -1.82 -39.32
N GLN A 192 -11.95 -1.90 -38.27
CA GLN A 192 -12.81 -0.80 -37.83
C GLN A 192 -11.95 0.38 -37.34
N CYS A 193 -10.94 0.12 -36.51
CA CYS A 193 -10.06 1.17 -36.00
C CYS A 193 -9.17 1.80 -37.07
N ARG A 194 -8.76 1.04 -38.10
CA ARG A 194 -7.92 1.51 -39.21
C ARG A 194 -8.62 2.58 -40.02
N ASN A 195 -9.91 2.36 -40.29
CA ASN A 195 -10.74 3.24 -41.14
C ASN A 195 -11.61 4.20 -40.32
N CYS A 196 -11.37 4.34 -39.02
CA CYS A 196 -12.17 5.20 -38.14
C CYS A 196 -11.68 6.65 -38.19
N GLU A 197 -12.59 7.61 -38.38
CA GLU A 197 -12.30 9.04 -38.35
C GLU A 197 -11.75 9.51 -36.99
N LEU A 198 -12.18 8.86 -35.90
CA LEU A 198 -11.72 9.15 -34.55
C LEU A 198 -10.36 8.52 -34.22
N LYS A 199 -9.73 7.75 -35.11
CA LYS A 199 -8.50 6.97 -34.86
C LYS A 199 -7.40 7.78 -34.18
N THR A 200 -7.13 9.00 -34.66
CA THR A 200 -6.04 9.87 -34.15
C THR A 200 -6.32 10.44 -32.76
N LYS A 201 -7.60 10.64 -32.41
CA LYS A 201 -8.05 11.11 -31.08
C LYS A 201 -8.35 9.95 -30.12
N CYS A 202 -8.67 8.78 -30.64
CA CYS A 202 -9.06 7.61 -29.86
C CYS A 202 -7.85 6.77 -29.44
N MET A 203 -6.85 6.59 -30.29
CA MET A 203 -5.73 5.68 -30.03
C MET A 203 -4.50 6.40 -29.50
N GLN A 204 -3.83 5.81 -28.50
CA GLN A 204 -2.55 6.32 -28.01
C GLN A 204 -1.47 6.27 -29.10
N ASN A 205 -1.47 5.19 -29.89
CA ASN A 205 -0.62 5.00 -31.06
C ASN A 205 -1.49 4.64 -32.29
N PRO A 206 -1.94 5.63 -33.08
CA PRO A 206 -2.77 5.41 -34.26
C PRO A 206 -2.16 4.44 -35.28
N ALA A 207 -0.83 4.47 -35.48
CA ALA A 207 -0.12 3.61 -36.43
C ALA A 207 -0.24 2.11 -36.08
N SER A 208 -0.59 1.78 -34.83
CA SER A 208 -0.88 0.40 -34.42
C SER A 208 -1.98 -0.23 -35.27
N ALA A 209 -3.02 0.51 -35.69
CA ALA A 209 -4.09 -0.07 -36.50
C ALA A 209 -3.65 -0.38 -37.95
N ASP A 210 -2.53 0.19 -38.41
CA ASP A 210 -2.03 0.03 -39.78
C ASP A 210 -1.11 -1.20 -39.94
N HIS A 211 -0.70 -1.82 -38.83
CA HIS A 211 0.16 -2.99 -38.83
C HIS A 211 -0.61 -4.30 -38.70
N ARG A 212 -0.20 -5.36 -39.41
CA ARG A 212 -0.86 -6.68 -39.37
C ARG A 212 -0.84 -7.34 -37.99
N LYS A 213 0.21 -7.10 -37.20
CA LYS A 213 0.33 -7.52 -35.79
C LYS A 213 -0.08 -6.43 -34.79
N GLY A 214 -0.76 -5.41 -35.30
CA GLY A 214 -1.22 -4.27 -34.52
C GLY A 214 -2.37 -4.62 -33.58
N SER A 215 -2.80 -3.63 -32.81
CA SER A 215 -4.02 -3.70 -32.02
C SER A 215 -4.88 -2.46 -32.23
N GLY A 216 -6.19 -2.64 -32.17
CA GLY A 216 -7.15 -1.54 -32.15
C GLY A 216 -7.19 -0.88 -30.76
N ARG A 217 -8.24 -0.09 -30.53
CA ARG A 217 -8.44 0.57 -29.24
C ARG A 217 -8.69 -0.46 -28.14
N GLN A 218 -7.87 -0.43 -27.09
CA GLN A 218 -8.04 -1.29 -25.91
C GLN A 218 -8.68 -0.49 -24.77
N VAL A 219 -9.75 -1.03 -24.19
CA VAL A 219 -10.42 -0.48 -23.01
C VAL A 219 -10.72 -1.60 -22.02
N SER A 220 -10.87 -1.25 -20.75
CA SER A 220 -11.20 -2.22 -19.71
C SER A 220 -12.09 -1.61 -18.64
N PHE A 221 -13.07 -2.38 -18.18
CA PHE A 221 -14.07 -1.96 -17.21
C PHE A 221 -14.04 -2.87 -16.00
N THR A 222 -14.10 -2.28 -14.81
CA THR A 222 -14.17 -3.03 -13.56
C THR A 222 -15.62 -3.42 -13.29
N LEU A 223 -15.90 -4.71 -13.17
CA LEU A 223 -17.20 -5.27 -12.86
C LEU A 223 -17.39 -5.30 -11.33
N SER A 224 -17.52 -4.11 -10.73
CA SER A 224 -17.57 -3.96 -9.27
C SER A 224 -18.74 -4.71 -8.62
N HIS A 225 -19.87 -4.84 -9.32
CA HIS A 225 -21.11 -5.45 -8.81
C HIS A 225 -21.06 -6.99 -8.76
N LYS A 226 -20.09 -7.62 -9.45
CA LYS A 226 -19.90 -9.08 -9.47
C LYS A 226 -18.78 -9.54 -8.53
N ARG A 227 -18.18 -8.65 -7.74
CA ARG A 227 -17.11 -9.05 -6.81
C ARG A 227 -17.69 -9.60 -5.52
N GLY A 228 -17.16 -10.73 -5.04
CA GLY A 228 -17.43 -11.22 -3.70
C GLY A 228 -16.83 -10.32 -2.61
N PRO A 229 -17.26 -10.46 -1.35
CA PRO A 229 -16.66 -9.75 -0.23
C PRO A 229 -15.20 -10.18 -0.06
N THR A 230 -14.31 -9.21 0.14
CA THR A 230 -12.88 -9.47 0.38
C THR A 230 -12.48 -9.18 1.83
N TYR A 231 -11.36 -9.72 2.29
CA TYR A 231 -10.83 -9.42 3.63
C TYR A 231 -10.46 -7.94 3.76
N THR A 232 -10.05 -7.30 2.67
CA THR A 232 -9.87 -5.85 2.64
C THR A 232 -11.18 -5.11 2.93
N ASP A 233 -12.33 -5.59 2.48
CA ASP A 233 -13.62 -4.96 2.79
C ASP A 233 -14.01 -5.14 4.25
N TRP A 234 -13.78 -6.33 4.80
CA TRP A 234 -13.92 -6.55 6.23
C TRP A 234 -13.12 -5.53 7.05
N MET A 235 -11.84 -5.32 6.70
CA MET A 235 -11.01 -4.34 7.39
C MET A 235 -11.51 -2.90 7.18
N LYS A 236 -11.96 -2.54 5.97
CA LYS A 236 -12.57 -1.22 5.71
C LYS A 236 -13.77 -0.99 6.63
N HIS A 237 -14.68 -1.95 6.75
CA HIS A 237 -15.84 -1.83 7.64
C HIS A 237 -15.43 -1.60 9.10
N ARG A 238 -14.41 -2.32 9.58
CA ARG A 238 -13.89 -2.14 10.94
C ARG A 238 -13.31 -0.75 11.14
N VAL A 239 -12.42 -0.32 10.24
CA VAL A 239 -11.69 0.95 10.37
C VAL A 239 -12.60 2.16 10.14
N ASP A 240 -13.59 2.06 9.25
CA ASP A 240 -14.53 3.15 8.94
C ASP A 240 -15.64 3.29 10.01
N SER A 241 -15.78 2.32 10.93
CA SER A 241 -16.70 2.42 12.08
C SER A 241 -16.32 3.55 13.03
N LYS A 242 -17.27 4.04 13.84
CA LYS A 242 -17.00 5.10 14.85
C LYS A 242 -15.90 4.67 15.82
N GLU A 243 -15.97 3.44 16.31
CA GLU A 243 -14.96 2.84 17.20
C GLU A 243 -13.61 2.69 16.51
N GLY A 244 -13.58 2.13 15.29
CA GLY A 244 -12.34 1.95 14.54
C GLY A 244 -11.61 3.26 14.23
N LYS A 245 -12.35 4.31 13.90
CA LYS A 245 -11.80 5.67 13.72
C LYS A 245 -11.19 6.21 15.00
N GLN A 246 -11.85 6.03 16.15
CA GLN A 246 -11.31 6.44 17.46
C GLN A 246 -10.07 5.63 17.85
N ILE A 247 -10.08 4.31 17.62
CA ILE A 247 -8.92 3.47 17.90
C ILE A 247 -7.74 3.91 17.03
N TYR A 248 -7.94 4.02 15.72
CA TYR A 248 -6.86 4.35 14.78
C TYR A 248 -6.34 5.78 14.98
N SER A 249 -7.16 6.74 15.42
CA SER A 249 -6.69 8.11 15.68
C SER A 249 -5.60 8.19 16.76
N HIS A 250 -5.57 7.23 17.70
CA HIS A 250 -4.51 7.16 18.71
C HIS A 250 -3.15 6.76 18.14
N ARG A 251 -3.06 6.23 16.91
CA ARG A 251 -1.77 5.89 16.28
C ARG A 251 -0.84 7.12 16.28
N MET A 252 -1.39 8.31 16.01
CA MET A 252 -0.62 9.55 15.98
C MET A 252 0.06 9.85 17.32
N SER A 253 -0.61 9.65 18.45
CA SER A 253 -0.02 9.89 19.77
C SER A 253 0.90 8.77 20.25
N VAL A 254 0.79 7.57 19.67
CA VAL A 254 1.59 6.41 20.08
C VAL A 254 2.92 6.36 19.33
N VAL A 255 2.89 6.33 17.99
CA VAL A 255 4.09 6.00 17.20
C VAL A 255 4.85 7.22 16.70
N GLU A 256 4.16 8.32 16.39
CA GLU A 256 4.82 9.53 15.85
C GLU A 256 5.82 10.14 16.83
N PRO A 257 5.56 10.23 18.16
CA PRO A 257 6.56 10.71 19.11
C PRO A 257 7.81 9.84 19.17
N VAL A 258 7.67 8.53 18.97
CA VAL A 258 8.80 7.60 18.93
C VAL A 258 9.70 7.89 17.74
N PHE A 259 9.12 7.98 16.53
CA PHE A 259 9.87 8.32 15.33
C PHE A 259 10.40 9.75 15.35
N ALA A 260 9.67 10.70 15.95
CA ALA A 260 10.15 12.06 16.14
C ALA A 260 11.39 12.10 17.04
N ASN A 261 11.38 11.36 18.17
CA ASN A 261 12.55 11.28 19.04
C ASN A 261 13.75 10.67 18.29
N ILE A 262 13.56 9.50 17.66
CA ILE A 262 14.66 8.80 16.97
C ILE A 262 15.20 9.60 15.77
N GLY A 263 14.32 10.16 14.94
CA GLY A 263 14.71 10.88 13.74
C GLY A 263 15.20 12.31 14.02
N THR A 264 14.44 13.09 14.79
CA THR A 264 14.72 14.51 15.01
C THR A 264 15.69 14.74 16.17
N ASN A 265 15.44 14.15 17.34
CA ASN A 265 16.29 14.41 18.52
C ASN A 265 17.57 13.58 18.50
N LYS A 266 17.51 12.30 18.08
CA LYS A 266 18.69 11.42 18.00
C LYS A 266 19.37 11.46 16.62
N GLY A 267 18.73 12.08 15.62
CA GLY A 267 19.35 12.34 14.31
C GLY A 267 19.35 11.16 13.33
N LEU A 268 18.68 10.04 13.61
CA LEU A 268 18.63 8.89 12.69
C LEU A 268 17.57 9.08 11.60
N ASN A 269 17.83 10.00 10.68
CA ASN A 269 16.94 10.28 9.54
C ASN A 269 17.21 9.34 8.35
N ARG A 270 18.38 8.69 8.32
CA ARG A 270 18.78 7.68 7.33
C ARG A 270 19.72 6.68 8.00
N PHE A 271 19.66 5.43 7.57
CA PHE A 271 20.67 4.44 7.94
C PHE A 271 22.01 4.80 7.32
N SER A 272 23.08 4.72 8.12
CA SER A 272 24.45 5.02 7.70
C SER A 272 25.28 3.78 7.39
N LEU A 273 24.73 2.60 7.69
CA LEU A 273 25.39 1.31 7.47
C LEU A 273 24.88 0.63 6.20
N ARG A 274 25.66 -0.32 5.69
CA ARG A 274 25.32 -1.17 4.55
C ARG A 274 25.17 -2.61 4.99
N GLY A 275 24.23 -3.33 4.39
CA GLY A 275 23.93 -4.72 4.71
C GLY A 275 22.91 -4.85 5.83
N LYS A 276 22.01 -5.83 5.68
CA LYS A 276 20.83 -5.98 6.53
C LYS A 276 21.17 -6.05 8.02
N ASP A 277 22.11 -6.90 8.41
CA ASP A 277 22.42 -7.14 9.83
C ASP A 277 22.96 -5.88 10.51
N LYS A 278 23.80 -5.11 9.80
CA LYS A 278 24.33 -3.85 10.32
C LYS A 278 23.22 -2.80 10.45
N VAL A 279 22.37 -2.68 9.43
CA VAL A 279 21.25 -1.74 9.44
C VAL A 279 20.21 -2.10 10.52
N GLU A 280 19.89 -3.39 10.68
CA GLU A 280 19.00 -3.89 11.72
C GLU A 280 19.57 -3.61 13.11
N SER A 281 20.88 -3.85 13.30
CA SER A 281 21.58 -3.54 14.57
C SER A 281 21.56 -2.04 14.88
N GLN A 282 21.81 -1.18 13.87
CA GLN A 282 21.69 0.28 14.03
C GLN A 282 20.27 0.67 14.42
N TRP A 283 19.25 0.11 13.76
CA TRP A 283 17.86 0.41 14.07
C TRP A 283 17.49 0.01 15.49
N GLN A 284 17.85 -1.21 15.90
CA GLN A 284 17.59 -1.74 17.24
C GLN A 284 18.31 -0.94 18.33
N LEU A 285 19.55 -0.49 18.09
CA LEU A 285 20.29 0.36 19.01
C LEU A 285 19.55 1.67 19.30
N TYR A 286 19.09 2.36 18.25
CA TYR A 286 18.34 3.61 18.43
C TYR A 286 16.98 3.41 19.12
N CYS A 287 16.30 2.29 18.82
CA CYS A 287 15.08 1.90 19.53
C CYS A 287 15.35 1.63 21.02
N MET A 288 16.47 0.98 21.35
CA MET A 288 16.87 0.72 22.74
C MET A 288 17.21 2.02 23.47
N VAL A 289 17.91 2.96 22.84
CA VAL A 289 18.19 4.29 23.41
C VAL A 289 16.88 5.02 23.73
N HIS A 290 15.90 4.99 22.82
CA HIS A 290 14.58 5.54 23.06
C HIS A 290 13.91 4.93 24.31
N ASN A 291 13.92 3.60 24.42
CA ASN A 291 13.32 2.89 25.56
C ASN A 291 14.02 3.22 26.88
N ILE A 292 15.36 3.25 26.91
CA ILE A 292 16.13 3.60 28.11
C ILE A 292 15.77 5.02 28.56
N GLU A 293 15.71 5.98 27.63
CA GLU A 293 15.31 7.36 27.94
C GLU A 293 13.89 7.44 28.51
N LYS A 294 12.95 6.63 28.00
CA LYS A 294 11.59 6.54 28.56
C LYS A 294 11.61 5.96 29.98
N LEU A 295 12.39 4.93 30.24
CA LEU A 295 12.52 4.31 31.55
C LEU A 295 13.19 5.24 32.57
N THR A 296 14.26 5.93 32.19
CA THR A 296 14.96 6.87 33.07
C THR A 296 14.08 8.05 33.47
N ASN A 297 13.35 8.62 32.51
CA ASN A 297 12.57 9.84 32.77
C ASN A 297 11.16 9.57 33.31
N TYR A 298 10.57 8.40 33.02
CA TYR A 298 9.16 8.10 33.32
C TYR A 298 8.94 6.74 33.99
N GLY A 299 10.00 5.97 34.27
CA GLY A 299 9.89 4.64 34.86
C GLY A 299 9.24 4.65 36.25
N GLN A 300 9.50 5.68 37.05
CA GLN A 300 8.89 5.82 38.38
C GLN A 300 7.40 6.20 38.34
N LEU A 301 6.94 6.79 37.23
CA LEU A 301 5.52 7.15 37.01
C LEU A 301 4.69 5.97 36.49
N SER A 302 5.25 4.75 36.43
CA SER A 302 4.62 3.58 35.81
C SER A 302 3.77 2.72 36.76
N HIS A 303 3.61 3.13 38.02
CA HIS A 303 2.72 2.50 39.00
C HIS A 303 1.24 2.81 38.73
#